data_AF-A0AAU7YLV6-F1
#
_entry.id   AF-A0AAU7YLV6-F1
#
_cell.length_a   1.000
_cell.length_b   1.000
_cell.length_c   1.000
_cell.angle_alpha   90.00
_cell.angle_beta   90.00
_cell.angle_gamma   90.00
#
_symmetry.space_group_name_H-M   'P 1'
#
loop_
_entity.id
_entity.type
_entity.pdbx_description
1 polymer ?
#
loop_
_entity_poly.entity_id
_entity_poly.type
_entity_poly.pdbx_seq_one_letter_code
_entity_poly.pdbx_strand_id
1 'polypeptide(L)'
;MKNHTIGSIMIKEGKREENIVYPTVRVVLHANKEGVDIAKLLGGSICKEYGVRTIIFCHPNQEKKRGACCYINNNSDNEERVYEIISGLYEMTLKWYVDGRECKIKVNIDGKNGVTLLEGNGITAEQLRANKEVKIGKRREPKSLYEALVTQLQQKSSESVKVLQQPSTDVTNVTTTPTSTSQRCS
;
A
#
# COMPACT_ATOMS: atom_id res chain seq x y z
N MET A 1 22.91 13.45 14.61
CA MET A 1 21.42 13.54 14.59
C MET A 1 21.01 14.01 13.20
N LYS A 2 20.16 13.25 12.48
CA LYS A 2 19.55 13.77 11.25
C LYS A 2 18.39 14.68 11.65
N ASN A 3 18.50 15.96 11.30
CA ASN A 3 17.42 16.93 11.51
C ASN A 3 16.37 16.72 10.43
N HIS A 4 15.16 16.35 10.85
CA HIS A 4 14.05 16.07 9.94
C HIS A 4 13.40 17.41 9.58
N THR A 5 13.62 17.91 8.37
CA THR A 5 13.15 19.26 8.01
C THR A 5 11.69 19.22 7.54
N ILE A 6 10.77 19.21 8.49
CA ILE A 6 9.38 19.59 8.24
C ILE A 6 9.35 21.10 8.05
N GLY A 7 8.83 21.59 6.92
CA GLY A 7 8.87 23.02 6.61
C GLY A 7 7.93 23.84 7.49
N SER A 8 6.77 23.28 7.81
CA SER A 8 5.87 23.84 8.83
C SER A 8 4.84 22.80 9.27
N ILE A 9 4.48 22.83 10.56
CA ILE A 9 3.32 22.15 11.13
C ILE A 9 2.34 23.24 11.60
N MET A 10 1.08 23.14 11.22
CA MET A 10 0.03 24.07 11.67
C MET A 10 -1.19 23.28 12.11
N ILE A 11 -1.83 23.68 13.21
CA ILE A 11 -3.17 23.22 13.57
C ILE A 11 -4.17 24.22 13.00
N LYS A 12 -5.19 23.71 12.31
CA LYS A 12 -6.27 24.51 11.73
C LYS A 12 -7.60 23.79 11.93
N GLU A 13 -8.67 24.57 11.93
CA GLU A 13 -10.01 24.03 11.74
C GLU A 13 -10.14 23.40 10.35
N GLY A 14 -10.58 22.15 10.31
CA GLY A 14 -11.02 21.44 9.12
C GLY A 14 -12.53 21.31 9.11
N LYS A 15 -13.15 21.34 7.94
CA LYS A 15 -14.58 21.03 7.75
C LYS A 15 -14.72 19.77 6.90
N ARG A 16 -15.62 18.87 7.30
CA ARG A 16 -16.08 17.72 6.48
C ARG A 16 -17.50 17.99 5.99
N GLU A 17 -17.98 17.08 5.16
CA GLU A 17 -19.40 17.00 4.83
C GLU A 17 -20.20 17.02 6.16
N GLU A 18 -21.33 17.74 6.17
CA GLU A 18 -22.15 18.08 7.36
C GLU A 18 -21.65 19.21 8.29
N ASN A 19 -20.74 20.08 7.85
CA ASN A 19 -20.28 21.26 8.62
C ASN A 19 -19.56 20.95 9.96
N ILE A 20 -19.24 19.69 10.23
CA ILE A 20 -18.48 19.30 11.42
C ILE A 20 -17.07 19.91 11.33
N VAL A 21 -16.75 20.77 12.31
CA VAL A 21 -15.44 21.41 12.47
C VAL A 21 -14.55 20.52 13.34
N TYR A 22 -13.34 20.20 12.87
CA TYR A 22 -12.41 19.36 13.62
C TYR A 22 -10.93 19.81 13.52
N PRO A 23 -10.18 19.51 14.58
CA PRO A 23 -8.75 19.35 14.66
C PRO A 23 -8.00 18.92 13.40
N THR A 24 -7.36 19.80 12.63
CA THR A 24 -6.54 19.36 11.48
C THR A 24 -5.11 19.82 11.59
N VAL A 25 -4.17 18.88 11.54
CA VAL A 25 -2.74 19.18 11.38
C VAL A 25 -2.43 19.29 9.89
N ARG A 26 -1.75 20.37 9.48
CA ARG A 26 -1.17 20.50 8.15
C ARG A 26 0.34 20.37 8.22
N VAL A 27 0.90 19.47 7.43
CA VAL A 27 2.34 19.22 7.33
C VAL A 27 2.81 19.60 5.94
N VAL A 28 3.78 20.51 5.86
CA VAL A 28 4.48 20.80 4.60
C VAL A 28 5.78 20.02 4.58
N LEU A 29 5.91 19.08 3.65
CA LEU A 29 7.13 18.30 3.45
C LEU A 29 8.08 19.09 2.57
N HIS A 30 9.33 19.29 2.99
CA HIS A 30 10.37 19.78 2.08
C HIS A 30 10.69 18.72 1.01
N ALA A 31 11.29 19.13 -0.11
CA ALA A 31 11.59 18.26 -1.26
C ALA A 31 12.55 17.08 -0.95
N ASN A 32 13.03 16.97 0.29
CA ASN A 32 13.92 15.92 0.73
C ASN A 32 13.11 14.64 0.96
N LYS A 33 13.63 13.49 0.51
CA LYS A 33 12.98 12.17 0.47
C LYS A 33 12.65 11.53 1.84
N GLU A 34 12.63 12.29 2.93
CA GLU A 34 12.39 11.73 4.26
C GLU A 34 10.88 11.58 4.50
N GLY A 35 10.45 10.35 4.76
CA GLY A 35 9.05 10.03 5.05
C GLY A 35 8.60 10.52 6.43
N VAL A 36 7.29 10.64 6.63
CA VAL A 36 6.69 10.99 7.92
C VAL A 36 6.02 9.76 8.53
N ASP A 37 6.33 9.49 9.80
CA ASP A 37 5.59 8.53 10.60
C ASP A 37 4.28 9.17 11.09
N ILE A 38 3.18 8.79 10.43
CA ILE A 38 1.84 9.29 10.70
C ILE A 38 1.36 8.87 12.10
N ALA A 39 1.68 7.65 12.53
CA ALA A 39 1.26 7.14 13.84
C ALA A 39 1.97 7.91 14.96
N LYS A 40 3.27 8.17 14.80
CA LYS A 40 4.03 9.01 15.73
C LYS A 40 3.48 10.44 15.79
N LEU A 41 3.13 11.02 14.63
CA LEU A 41 2.56 12.36 14.56
C LEU A 41 1.20 12.44 15.27
N LEU A 42 0.28 11.52 15.01
CA LEU A 42 -1.03 11.44 15.68
C LEU A 42 -0.91 11.10 17.17
N GLY A 43 0.07 10.29 17.55
CA GLY A 43 0.34 9.91 18.93
C GLY A 43 1.00 11.00 19.79
N GLY A 44 1.42 12.11 19.18
CA GLY A 44 2.05 13.24 19.88
C GLY A 44 1.11 13.97 20.85
N SER A 45 1.67 14.58 21.89
CA SER A 45 0.92 15.27 22.94
C SER A 45 -0.04 16.32 22.41
N ILE A 46 0.41 17.15 21.47
CA ILE A 46 -0.40 18.20 20.83
C ILE A 46 -1.61 17.60 20.08
N CYS A 47 -1.41 16.53 19.31
CA CYS A 47 -2.50 15.89 18.58
C CYS A 47 -3.53 15.28 19.55
N LYS A 48 -3.08 14.72 20.67
CA LYS A 48 -3.97 14.18 21.72
C LYS A 48 -4.74 15.29 22.44
N GLU A 49 -4.06 16.35 22.85
CA GLU A 49 -4.63 17.50 23.57
C GLU A 49 -5.77 18.13 22.79
N TYR A 50 -5.56 18.38 21.50
CA TYR A 50 -6.56 18.99 20.64
C TYR A 50 -7.48 17.97 19.96
N GLY A 51 -7.37 16.67 20.22
CA GLY A 51 -8.20 15.65 19.56
C GLY A 51 -8.06 15.65 18.04
N VAL A 52 -6.86 15.88 17.52
CA VAL A 52 -6.57 15.89 16.08
C VAL A 52 -6.77 14.48 15.52
N ARG A 53 -7.73 14.38 14.60
CA ARG A 53 -8.03 13.13 13.87
C ARG A 53 -7.69 13.19 12.40
N THR A 54 -7.23 14.34 11.90
CA THR A 54 -6.90 14.54 10.48
C THR A 54 -5.55 15.20 10.31
N ILE A 55 -4.75 14.66 9.39
CA ILE A 55 -3.50 15.23 8.90
C ILE A 55 -3.64 15.49 7.40
N ILE A 56 -3.29 16.70 6.97
CA ILE A 56 -3.17 17.06 5.55
C ILE A 56 -1.69 17.28 5.24
N PHE A 57 -1.17 16.50 4.31
CA PHE A 57 0.14 16.74 3.71
C PHE A 57 -0.01 17.73 2.57
N CYS A 58 0.76 18.80 2.62
CA CYS A 58 0.76 19.90 1.65
C CYS A 58 2.06 19.90 0.84
N HIS A 59 1.93 20.28 -0.44
CA HIS A 59 3.08 20.50 -1.31
C HIS A 59 3.91 21.70 -0.81
N PRO A 60 5.25 21.68 -0.98
CA PRO A 60 6.14 22.79 -0.61
C PRO A 60 6.09 23.95 -1.63
N ASN A 61 4.91 24.27 -2.18
CA ASN A 61 4.70 25.42 -3.04
C ASN A 61 4.14 26.61 -2.24
N GLN A 62 4.20 27.81 -2.83
CA GLN A 62 3.71 29.03 -2.17
C GLN A 62 2.25 28.91 -1.72
N GLU A 63 1.41 28.25 -2.53
CA GLU A 63 -0.01 28.02 -2.24
C GLU A 63 -0.27 26.91 -1.19
N LYS A 64 0.74 26.15 -0.80
CA LYS A 64 0.65 24.96 0.08
C LYS A 64 -0.51 24.04 -0.31
N LYS A 65 -0.64 23.73 -1.61
CA LYS A 65 -1.74 22.91 -2.15
C LYS A 65 -1.82 21.56 -1.44
N ARG A 66 -3.04 21.07 -1.22
CA ARG A 66 -3.28 19.80 -0.53
C ARG A 66 -2.82 18.63 -1.41
N GLY A 67 -2.01 17.77 -0.82
CA GLY A 67 -1.39 16.63 -1.46
C GLY A 67 -2.03 15.31 -1.07
N ALA A 68 -1.95 14.97 0.21
CA ALA A 68 -2.60 13.79 0.79
C ALA A 68 -3.39 14.16 2.06
N CYS A 69 -4.41 13.36 2.37
CA CYS A 69 -5.23 13.50 3.56
C CYS A 69 -5.23 12.14 4.29
N CYS A 70 -4.82 12.15 5.56
CA CYS A 70 -4.95 11.01 6.45
C CYS A 70 -5.96 11.37 7.53
N TYR A 71 -6.89 10.47 7.83
CA TYR A 71 -7.84 10.72 8.90
C TYR A 71 -8.36 9.45 9.56
N ILE A 72 -8.89 9.62 10.77
CA ILE A 72 -9.61 8.57 11.49
C ILE A 72 -11.11 8.74 11.22
N ASN A 73 -11.73 7.71 10.66
CA ASN A 73 -13.17 7.60 10.43
C ASN A 73 -13.80 6.81 11.59
N ASN A 74 -14.79 7.41 12.25
CA ASN A 74 -15.46 6.85 13.41
C ASN A 74 -16.86 6.32 13.09
N ASN A 75 -17.24 6.24 11.82
CA ASN A 75 -18.57 5.82 11.41
C ASN A 75 -18.76 4.29 11.47
N SER A 76 -17.81 3.55 12.03
CA SER A 76 -17.82 2.10 12.21
C SER A 76 -17.49 1.75 13.65
N ASP A 77 -17.86 0.54 14.08
CA ASP A 77 -17.57 0.00 15.43
C ASP A 77 -16.06 -0.04 15.77
N ASN A 78 -15.20 0.12 14.75
CA ASN A 78 -13.76 0.25 14.88
C ASN A 78 -13.27 1.55 14.25
N GLU A 79 -12.20 2.14 14.80
CA GLU A 79 -11.53 3.31 14.22
C GLU A 79 -10.84 2.93 12.90
N GLU A 80 -11.36 3.43 11.78
CA GLU A 80 -10.77 3.22 10.46
C GLU A 80 -9.80 4.36 10.11
N ARG A 81 -8.55 4.03 9.77
CA ARG A 81 -7.57 4.97 9.23
C ARG A 81 -7.71 5.02 7.72
N VAL A 82 -7.99 6.21 7.21
CA VAL A 82 -8.20 6.46 5.78
C VAL A 82 -7.08 7.33 5.23
N TYR A 83 -6.46 6.88 4.15
CA TYR A 83 -5.41 7.59 3.42
C TYR A 83 -5.87 7.91 1.99
N GLU A 84 -6.11 9.20 1.73
CA GLU A 84 -6.57 9.70 0.44
C GLU A 84 -5.50 10.54 -0.24
N ILE A 85 -5.30 10.32 -1.53
CA ILE A 85 -4.48 11.19 -2.37
C ILE A 85 -5.37 12.21 -3.07
N ILE A 86 -5.06 13.49 -2.83
CA ILE A 86 -5.71 14.65 -3.47
C ILE A 86 -4.90 15.06 -4.71
N SER A 87 -3.58 15.12 -4.59
CA SER A 87 -2.68 15.43 -5.71
C SER A 87 -1.24 14.97 -5.45
N GLY A 88 -0.58 14.49 -6.50
CA GLY A 88 0.79 13.97 -6.44
C GLY A 88 0.85 12.44 -6.40
N LEU A 89 2.06 11.93 -6.16
CA LEU A 89 2.39 10.52 -6.01
C LEU A 89 3.08 10.35 -4.65
N TYR A 90 2.60 9.39 -3.87
CA TYR A 90 3.13 9.13 -2.54
C TYR A 90 3.51 7.67 -2.40
N GLU A 91 4.68 7.45 -1.83
CA GLU A 91 5.11 6.16 -1.37
C GLU A 91 4.72 5.99 0.10
N MET A 92 4.17 4.83 0.46
CA MET A 92 3.73 4.54 1.81
C MET A 92 4.14 3.14 2.22
N THR A 93 4.67 3.01 3.43
CA THR A 93 4.89 1.71 4.07
C THR A 93 3.79 1.47 5.10
N LEU A 94 3.10 0.35 4.98
CA LEU A 94 2.07 -0.07 5.93
C LEU A 94 2.54 -1.32 6.66
N LYS A 95 2.30 -1.34 7.97
CA LYS A 95 2.60 -2.45 8.87
C LYS A 95 1.39 -2.75 9.74
N TRP A 96 1.04 -4.03 9.85
CA TRP A 96 0.00 -4.55 10.74
C TRP A 96 0.33 -5.99 11.14
N TYR A 97 -0.49 -6.59 12.00
CA TYR A 97 -0.29 -7.96 12.46
C TYR A 97 -1.55 -8.80 12.22
N VAL A 98 -1.37 -10.05 11.80
CA VAL A 98 -2.44 -11.06 11.69
C VAL A 98 -1.92 -12.32 12.37
N ASP A 99 -2.64 -12.80 13.39
CA ASP A 99 -2.27 -13.98 14.19
C ASP A 99 -0.81 -13.94 14.70
N GLY A 100 -0.38 -12.76 15.18
CA GLY A 100 0.97 -12.52 15.69
C GLY A 100 2.07 -12.40 14.61
N ARG A 101 1.74 -12.53 13.32
CA ARG A 101 2.70 -12.37 12.21
C ARG A 101 2.69 -10.96 11.65
N GLU A 102 3.86 -10.35 11.50
CA GLU A 102 3.99 -9.03 10.87
C GLU A 102 3.62 -9.11 9.39
N CYS A 103 2.67 -8.28 9.00
CA CYS A 103 2.35 -7.98 7.63
C CYS A 103 2.93 -6.62 7.26
N LYS A 104 3.74 -6.56 6.20
CA LYS A 104 4.39 -5.33 5.74
C LYS A 104 4.30 -5.20 4.23
N ILE A 105 3.77 -4.07 3.77
CA ILE A 105 3.76 -3.70 2.35
C ILE A 105 4.31 -2.30 2.13
N LYS A 106 4.79 -2.09 0.92
CA LYS A 106 5.16 -0.79 0.38
C LYS A 106 4.32 -0.55 -0.86
N VAL A 107 3.61 0.57 -0.89
CA VAL A 107 2.70 0.94 -1.97
C VAL A 107 3.01 2.32 -2.51
N ASN A 108 2.78 2.51 -3.80
CA ASN A 108 2.61 3.82 -4.39
C ASN A 108 1.12 4.13 -4.47
N ILE A 109 0.75 5.37 -4.18
CA ILE A 109 -0.61 5.85 -4.31
C ILE A 109 -0.60 7.12 -5.14
N ASP A 110 -1.42 7.14 -6.17
CA ASP A 110 -1.54 8.26 -7.07
C ASP A 110 -3.01 8.55 -7.40
N GLY A 111 -3.30 9.83 -7.66
CA GLY A 111 -4.67 10.29 -7.92
C GLY A 111 -5.29 9.76 -9.22
N LYS A 112 -4.50 9.21 -10.15
CA LYS A 112 -4.92 8.74 -11.48
C LYS A 112 -5.02 7.21 -11.59
N ASN A 113 -3.99 6.46 -11.20
CA ASN A 113 -3.93 5.00 -11.30
C ASN A 113 -4.27 4.29 -9.99
N GLY A 114 -4.48 5.02 -8.89
CA GLY A 114 -4.87 4.45 -7.62
C GLY A 114 -3.68 3.90 -6.85
N VAL A 115 -3.77 2.65 -6.38
CA VAL A 115 -2.77 2.05 -5.49
C VAL A 115 -1.98 0.98 -6.24
N THR A 116 -0.66 1.01 -6.17
CA THR A 116 0.25 0.02 -6.76
C THR A 116 1.13 -0.61 -5.68
N LEU A 117 1.18 -1.94 -5.64
CA LEU A 117 2.03 -2.70 -4.73
C LEU A 117 3.47 -2.73 -5.25
N LEU A 118 4.39 -2.09 -4.53
CA LEU A 118 5.82 -2.10 -4.84
C LEU A 118 6.50 -3.33 -4.22
N GLU A 119 6.37 -3.49 -2.91
CA GLU A 119 7.04 -4.54 -2.14
C GLU A 119 6.08 -5.11 -1.09
N GLY A 120 6.26 -6.38 -0.74
CA GLY A 120 5.52 -7.03 0.34
C GLY A 120 6.26 -8.26 0.86
N ASN A 121 6.10 -8.60 2.13
CA ASN A 121 6.76 -9.75 2.76
C ASN A 121 5.99 -11.07 2.58
N GLY A 122 5.49 -11.33 1.36
CA GLY A 122 4.72 -12.56 1.06
C GLY A 122 3.26 -12.50 1.52
N ILE A 123 2.66 -11.31 1.56
CA ILE A 123 1.28 -11.10 2.02
C ILE A 123 0.27 -11.87 1.17
N THR A 124 -0.63 -12.60 1.83
CA THR A 124 -1.75 -13.30 1.19
C THR A 124 -3.00 -12.43 1.06
N ALA A 125 -3.93 -12.85 0.20
CA ALA A 125 -5.23 -12.19 0.07
C ALA A 125 -6.02 -12.21 1.40
N GLU A 126 -5.92 -13.29 2.16
CA GLU A 126 -6.57 -13.47 3.46
C GLU A 126 -6.01 -12.48 4.48
N GLN A 127 -4.69 -12.28 4.51
CA GLN A 127 -4.04 -11.30 5.38
C GLN A 127 -4.44 -9.85 5.02
N LEU A 128 -4.68 -9.55 3.74
CA LEU A 128 -5.26 -8.26 3.35
C LEU A 128 -6.74 -8.13 3.79
N ARG A 129 -7.54 -9.20 3.64
CA ARG A 129 -8.97 -9.18 4.06
C ARG A 129 -9.13 -9.03 5.57
N ALA A 130 -8.18 -9.56 6.34
CA ALA A 130 -8.16 -9.45 7.80
C ALA A 130 -7.90 -8.01 8.27
N ASN A 131 -7.24 -7.18 7.46
CA ASN A 131 -7.06 -5.77 7.79
C ASN A 131 -8.39 -5.01 7.59
N LYS A 132 -9.07 -4.70 8.70
CA LYS A 132 -10.30 -3.87 8.72
C LYS A 132 -10.03 -2.40 9.05
N GLU A 133 -8.82 -2.09 9.48
CA GLU A 133 -8.47 -0.77 10.02
C GLU A 133 -8.02 0.23 8.96
N VAL A 134 -7.62 -0.21 7.76
CA VAL A 134 -7.00 0.68 6.77
C VAL A 134 -7.80 0.74 5.47
N LYS A 135 -8.11 1.97 5.06
CA LYS A 135 -8.57 2.30 3.70
C LYS A 135 -7.58 3.24 3.02
N ILE A 136 -7.42 3.06 1.72
CA ILE A 136 -6.41 3.72 0.91
C ILE A 136 -6.94 3.99 -0.49
N GLY A 137 -6.62 5.14 -1.07
CA GLY A 137 -6.94 5.37 -2.47
C GLY A 137 -7.05 6.83 -2.86
N LYS A 138 -7.83 7.06 -3.92
CA LYS A 138 -8.12 8.40 -4.44
C LYS A 138 -9.07 9.12 -3.50
N ARG A 139 -9.02 10.45 -3.53
CA ARG A 139 -9.98 11.31 -2.82
C ARG A 139 -11.43 10.87 -3.11
N ARG A 140 -12.23 10.67 -2.05
CA ARG A 140 -13.64 10.22 -2.08
C ARG A 140 -13.87 8.79 -2.56
N GLU A 141 -12.82 8.05 -2.90
CA GLU A 141 -12.90 6.64 -3.31
C GLU A 141 -11.86 5.76 -2.58
N PRO A 142 -11.67 5.91 -1.24
CA PRO A 142 -10.74 5.05 -0.52
C PRO A 142 -11.34 3.63 -0.41
N LYS A 143 -10.53 2.62 -0.70
CA LYS A 143 -10.91 1.21 -0.65
C LYS A 143 -10.16 0.49 0.47
N SER A 144 -10.68 -0.64 0.93
CA SER A 144 -9.92 -1.51 1.83
C SER A 144 -8.60 -1.96 1.18
N LEU A 145 -7.60 -2.34 1.99
CA LEU A 145 -6.34 -2.86 1.45
C LEU A 145 -6.54 -4.04 0.49
N TYR A 146 -7.49 -4.93 0.81
CA TYR A 146 -7.85 -6.05 -0.05
C TYR A 146 -8.37 -5.58 -1.42
N GLU A 147 -9.38 -4.73 -1.45
CA GLU A 147 -9.97 -4.24 -2.70
C GLU A 147 -8.97 -3.43 -3.54
N ALA A 148 -8.05 -2.72 -2.88
CA ALA A 148 -7.04 -1.93 -3.56
C ALA A 148 -5.94 -2.77 -4.22
N LEU A 149 -5.65 -3.98 -3.70
CA LEU A 149 -4.43 -4.73 -4.04
C LEU A 149 -4.66 -6.16 -4.56
N VAL A 150 -5.86 -6.73 -4.41
CA VAL A 150 -6.13 -8.16 -4.72
C VAL A 150 -5.76 -8.55 -6.15
N THR A 151 -6.05 -7.69 -7.14
CA THR A 151 -5.74 -7.95 -8.55
C THR A 151 -4.24 -8.07 -8.81
N GLN A 152 -3.44 -7.27 -8.10
CA GLN A 152 -1.98 -7.25 -8.25
C GLN A 152 -1.31 -8.46 -7.59
N LEU A 153 -1.88 -8.99 -6.50
CA LEU A 153 -1.41 -10.24 -5.91
C LEU A 153 -1.65 -11.44 -6.83
N GLN A 154 -2.80 -11.50 -7.49
CA GLN A 154 -3.14 -12.57 -8.43
C GLN A 154 -2.22 -12.56 -9.66
N GLN A 155 -1.89 -11.38 -10.19
CA GLN A 155 -0.95 -11.24 -11.31
C GLN A 155 0.45 -11.73 -10.97
N LYS A 156 1.00 -11.31 -9.81
CA LYS A 156 2.32 -11.78 -9.35
C LYS A 156 2.37 -13.30 -9.13
N SER A 157 1.29 -13.89 -8.61
CA SER A 157 1.20 -15.34 -8.47
C SER A 157 1.25 -16.04 -9.83
N SER A 158 0.53 -15.54 -10.83
CA SER A 158 0.52 -16.12 -12.18
C SER A 158 1.85 -15.96 -12.93
N GLU A 159 2.56 -14.84 -12.74
CA GLU A 159 3.91 -14.65 -13.29
C GLU A 159 4.94 -15.61 -12.67
N SER A 160 4.85 -15.82 -11.35
CA SER A 160 5.71 -16.77 -10.63
C SER A 160 5.55 -18.21 -11.16
N VAL A 161 4.32 -18.60 -11.51
CA VAL A 161 4.01 -19.92 -12.07
C VAL A 161 4.55 -20.07 -13.50
N LYS A 162 4.52 -19.00 -14.31
CA LYS A 162 5.06 -19.03 -15.69
C LYS A 162 6.58 -19.20 -15.74
N VAL A 163 7.32 -18.63 -14.78
CA VAL A 163 8.79 -18.76 -14.72
C VAL A 163 9.21 -20.20 -14.38
N LEU A 164 8.43 -20.94 -13.60
CA LEU A 164 8.70 -22.34 -13.27
C LEU A 164 8.41 -23.33 -14.41
N GLN A 165 7.67 -22.93 -15.44
CA GLN A 165 7.24 -23.82 -16.52
C GLN A 165 8.13 -23.79 -17.78
N GLN A 166 9.33 -23.18 -17.74
CA GLN A 166 10.27 -23.34 -18.85
C GLN A 166 10.75 -24.80 -18.93
N PRO A 167 10.48 -25.54 -20.02
CA PRO A 167 11.00 -26.88 -20.19
C PRO A 167 12.52 -26.80 -20.40
N SER A 168 13.28 -27.52 -19.58
CA SER A 168 14.66 -27.88 -19.92
C SER A 168 14.60 -28.83 -21.11
N THR A 169 14.82 -28.30 -22.31
CA THR A 169 15.17 -29.12 -23.47
C THR A 169 16.64 -29.49 -23.37
N ASP A 170 16.92 -30.68 -22.83
CA ASP A 170 18.06 -31.47 -23.26
C ASP A 170 17.51 -32.75 -23.89
N VAL A 171 17.48 -32.74 -25.23
CA VAL A 171 17.12 -33.88 -26.06
C VAL A 171 18.41 -34.63 -26.37
N THR A 172 18.67 -35.74 -25.70
CA THR A 172 19.59 -36.76 -26.23
C THR A 172 18.79 -37.91 -26.81
N ASN A 173 18.82 -37.97 -28.14
CA ASN A 173 18.30 -39.03 -28.99
C ASN A 173 18.83 -40.41 -28.55
N VAL A 174 17.92 -41.31 -28.18
CA VAL A 174 18.20 -42.75 -28.15
C VAL A 174 17.72 -43.33 -29.47
N THR A 175 18.65 -43.58 -30.38
CA THR A 175 18.42 -44.34 -31.60
C THR A 175 18.16 -45.80 -31.24
N THR A 176 16.91 -46.25 -31.37
CA THR A 176 16.54 -47.66 -31.29
C THR A 176 16.83 -48.35 -32.63
N THR A 177 17.73 -49.33 -32.61
CA THR A 177 18.00 -50.26 -33.72
C THR A 177 16.90 -51.33 -33.78
N PRO A 178 16.34 -51.67 -34.95
CA PRO A 178 15.39 -52.78 -35.06
C PRO A 178 16.11 -54.13 -35.23
N THR A 179 15.90 -55.04 -34.30
CA THR A 179 16.31 -56.45 -34.44
C THR A 179 15.28 -57.18 -35.28
N SER A 180 15.63 -57.49 -36.53
CA SER A 180 14.94 -58.46 -37.37
C SER A 180 15.62 -59.83 -37.20
N THR A 181 14.90 -60.80 -36.65
CA THR A 181 15.22 -62.21 -36.82
C THR A 181 13.94 -62.95 -37.19
N SER A 182 13.87 -63.29 -38.47
CA SER A 182 12.89 -64.18 -39.09
C SER A 182 13.07 -65.62 -38.57
N GLN A 183 11.96 -66.28 -38.26
CA GLN A 183 11.85 -67.71 -37.98
C GLN A 183 10.93 -68.37 -39.03
N ARG A 184 11.48 -69.30 -39.81
CA ARG A 184 10.88 -70.53 -40.41
C ARG A 184 11.71 -70.94 -41.63
N CYS A 185 11.91 -72.21 -42.00
CA CYS A 185 11.94 -73.55 -41.39
C CYS A 185 12.40 -74.47 -42.54
N SER A 186 13.16 -75.53 -42.22
CA SER A 186 13.34 -76.77 -42.99
C SER A 186 13.92 -76.71 -44.42
#